data_AF-A0A2N2MK63-F1
#
_entry.id   AF-A0A2N2MK63-F1
#
_cell.length_a   1.000
_cell.length_b   1.000
_cell.length_c   1.000
_cell.angle_alpha   90.00
_cell.angle_beta   90.00
_cell.angle_gamma   90.00
#
_symmetry.space_group_name_H-M   'P 1'
#
loop_
_entity.id
_entity.type
_entity.pdbx_description
1 polymer ?
#
loop_
_entity_poly.entity_id
_entity_poly.type
_entity_poly.pdbx_seq_one_letter_code
_entity_poly.pdbx_strand_id
1 'polypeptide(L)' 'MIKKPNTQFDTYRLSDPIYDIVLRIANEIRTHHNYETGAKIAMENNITLKQIIHKTLKLDIFDIAKLADAMKKLKTK' A
#
# COMPACT_ATOMS: atom_id res chain seq x y z
N MET A 1 -3.27 0.79 -45.92
CA MET A 1 -3.25 -0.05 -44.71
C MET A 1 -2.28 0.55 -43.72
N ILE A 2 -2.76 1.20 -42.66
CA ILE A 2 -1.90 1.77 -41.60
C ILE A 2 -1.82 0.72 -40.49
N LYS A 3 -0.65 0.14 -40.27
CA LYS A 3 -0.40 -0.74 -39.11
C LYS A 3 -0.46 0.13 -37.86
N LYS A 4 -1.48 -0.08 -37.01
CA LYS A 4 -1.56 0.56 -35.69
C LYS A 4 -0.36 0.11 -34.85
N PRO A 5 0.29 1.01 -34.09
CA PRO A 5 1.35 0.61 -33.17
C PRO A 5 0.74 -0.32 -32.11
N ASN A 6 1.42 -1.44 -31.88
CA ASN A 6 1.06 -2.39 -30.83
C ASN A 6 1.48 -1.80 -29.48
N THR A 7 0.71 -0.85 -28.96
CA THR A 7 0.92 -0.30 -27.61
C THR A 7 0.36 -1.30 -26.61
N GLN A 8 1.12 -2.36 -26.32
CA GLN A 8 0.95 -3.08 -25.06
C GLN A 8 1.33 -2.11 -23.94
N PHE A 9 0.33 -1.43 -23.39
CA PHE A 9 0.46 -0.80 -22.09
C PHE A 9 0.57 -1.92 -21.06
N ASP A 10 1.79 -2.43 -20.86
CA ASP A 10 2.10 -3.22 -19.66
C ASP A 10 2.10 -2.25 -18.48
N THR A 11 0.91 -1.88 -18.04
CA THR A 11 0.75 -1.15 -16.79
C THR A 11 1.05 -2.16 -15.69
N TYR A 12 2.31 -2.27 -15.28
CA TYR A 12 2.76 -3.02 -14.10
C TYR A 12 1.92 -2.74 -12.84
N ARG A 13 1.20 -1.61 -12.82
CA ARG A 13 0.18 -1.24 -11.82
C ARG A 13 -1.10 -2.08 -11.85
N LEU A 14 -1.58 -2.49 -13.02
CA LEU A 14 -2.81 -3.29 -13.16
C LEU A 14 -2.58 -4.78 -12.87
N SER A 15 -1.32 -5.25 -12.94
CA SER A 15 -0.98 -6.66 -12.73
C SER A 15 -0.63 -7.02 -11.29
N ASP A 16 -0.32 -6.04 -10.44
CA ASP A 16 0.13 -6.29 -9.08
C ASP A 16 -0.97 -5.92 -8.06
N PRO A 17 -1.72 -6.92 -7.55
CA PRO A 17 -2.86 -6.71 -6.64
C PRO A 17 -2.46 -6.06 -5.31
N ILE A 18 -1.16 -5.99 -5.00
CA ILE A 18 -0.67 -5.33 -3.80
C ILE A 18 -0.87 -3.80 -3.89
N TYR A 19 -0.89 -3.20 -5.08
CA TYR A 19 -1.05 -1.75 -5.21
C TYR A 19 -2.37 -1.24 -4.65
N ASP A 20 -3.47 -1.94 -4.90
CA ASP A 20 -4.80 -1.52 -4.42
C ASP A 20 -4.88 -1.63 -2.90
N ILE A 21 -4.28 -2.68 -2.32
CA ILE A 21 -4.21 -2.87 -0.88
C ILE A 21 -3.35 -1.77 -0.24
N VAL A 22 -2.18 -1.47 -0.80
CA VAL A 22 -1.31 -0.39 -0.32
C VAL A 22 -1.98 0.97 -0.46
N LEU A 23 -2.72 1.22 -1.54
CA LEU A 23 -3.49 2.44 -1.72
C LEU A 23 -4.59 2.57 -0.66
N ARG A 24 -5.30 1.49 -0.37
CA ARG A 24 -6.31 1.45 0.69
C ARG A 24 -5.70 1.77 2.05
N ILE A 25 -4.56 1.15 2.40
CA ILE A 25 -3.81 1.45 3.64
C ILE A 25 -3.42 2.93 3.68
N ALA A 26 -2.86 3.47 2.59
CA ALA A 26 -2.43 4.86 2.52
C ALA A 26 -3.59 5.85 2.67
N ASN A 27 -4.77 5.53 2.13
CA ASN A 27 -5.96 6.35 2.27
C ASN A 27 -6.50 6.35 3.71
N GLU A 28 -6.54 5.20 4.39
CA GLU A 28 -6.94 5.15 5.80
C GLU A 28 -6.06 6.02 6.70
N ILE A 29 -4.77 6.08 6.39
CA ILE A 29 -3.81 6.88 7.15
C ILE A 29 -3.93 8.36 6.80
N ARG A 30 -3.87 8.73 5.51
CA ARG A 30 -3.87 10.14 5.11
C ARG A 30 -5.20 10.84 5.36
N THR A 31 -6.31 10.16 5.09
CA THR A 31 -7.63 10.77 5.14
C THR A 31 -8.21 10.66 6.54
N HIS A 32 -8.08 9.49 7.17
CA HIS A 32 -8.73 9.22 8.46
C HIS A 32 -7.78 9.22 9.65
N HIS A 33 -6.46 9.35 9.44
CA HIS A 33 -5.43 9.21 10.49
C HIS A 33 -5.57 7.90 11.28
N ASN A 34 -6.10 6.86 10.64
CA ASN A 34 -6.44 5.60 11.28
C ASN A 34 -5.36 4.55 11.06
N TYR A 35 -4.28 4.66 11.83
CA TYR A 35 -3.13 3.75 11.78
C TYR A 35 -3.47 2.32 12.20
N GLU A 36 -4.43 2.13 13.11
CA GLU A 36 -4.87 0.80 13.54
C GLU A 36 -5.56 0.03 12.43
N THR A 37 -6.49 0.68 11.71
CA THR A 37 -7.17 0.06 10.57
C THR A 37 -6.18 -0.21 9.44
N GLY A 38 -5.27 0.72 9.14
CA GLY A 38 -4.21 0.49 8.16
C GLY A 38 -3.32 -0.71 8.52
N ALA A 39 -2.97 -0.86 9.80
CA ALA A 39 -2.19 -1.99 10.29
C ALA A 39 -2.96 -3.32 10.20
N LYS A 40 -4.26 -3.33 10.50
CA LYS A 40 -5.13 -4.52 10.34
C LYS A 40 -5.18 -4.97 8.89
N ILE A 41 -5.47 -4.05 7.97
CA ILE A 41 -5.50 -4.35 6.53
C ILE A 41 -4.15 -4.92 6.07
N ALA A 42 -3.04 -4.32 6.49
CA ALA A 42 -1.71 -4.82 6.15
C ALA A 42 -1.47 -6.24 6.67
N MET A 43 -1.82 -6.51 7.93
CA MET A 43 -1.65 -7.82 8.57
C MET A 43 -2.54 -8.90 7.92
N GLU A 44 -3.82 -8.60 7.70
CA GLU A 44 -4.80 -9.52 7.07
C GLU A 44 -4.39 -9.92 5.65
N ASN A 45 -3.74 -9.01 4.91
CA ASN A 45 -3.30 -9.25 3.54
C ASN A 45 -1.82 -9.68 3.45
N ASN A 46 -1.17 -9.98 4.59
CA ASN A 46 0.25 -10.34 4.66
C ASN A 46 1.20 -9.32 3.98
N ILE A 47 0.82 -8.04 4.02
CA ILE A 47 1.61 -6.95 3.45
C ILE A 47 2.64 -6.47 4.47
N THR A 48 3.90 -6.49 4.06
CA THR A 48 5.02 -6.00 4.86
C THR A 48 5.16 -4.48 4.78
N LEU A 49 5.76 -3.88 5.80
CA LEU A 49 6.08 -2.46 5.80
C LEU A 49 6.99 -2.07 4.62
N LYS A 50 7.93 -2.95 4.25
CA LYS A 50 8.82 -2.75 3.09
C LYS A 50 8.01 -2.63 1.78
N GLN A 51 7.02 -3.49 1.58
CA GLN A 51 6.14 -3.42 0.40
C GLN A 51 5.33 -2.14 0.37
N ILE A 52 4.84 -1.68 1.53
CA ILE A 52 4.13 -0.41 1.65
C ILE A 52 5.05 0.74 1.23
N ILE A 53 6.24 0.85 1.83
CA ILE A 53 7.23 1.90 1.54
C ILE A 53 7.60 1.91 0.04
N HIS A 54 7.89 0.75 -0.55
CA HIS A 54 8.28 0.68 -1.96
C HIS A 54 7.15 1.04 -2.92
N LYS A 55 5.88 0.85 -2.52
CA LYS A 55 4.72 1.03 -3.40
C LYS A 55 3.94 2.31 -3.13
N THR A 56 4.16 2.96 -1.98
CA THR A 56 3.52 4.23 -1.62
C THR A 56 4.52 5.38 -1.64
N LEU A 57 4.28 6.35 -2.52
CA LEU A 57 4.92 7.68 -2.44
C LEU A 57 4.07 8.65 -1.60
N LYS A 58 3.00 8.16 -0.97
CA LYS A 58 1.96 9.00 -0.37
C LYS A 58 2.09 9.14 1.14
N LEU A 59 2.82 8.28 1.83
CA LEU A 59 2.99 8.38 3.28
C LEU A 59 4.31 9.03 3.60
N ASP A 60 4.31 9.96 4.55
CA ASP A 60 5.54 10.53 5.07
C ASP A 60 6.23 9.58 6.06
N ILE A 61 7.45 9.92 6.47
CA ILE A 61 8.23 9.06 7.35
C ILE A 61 7.57 8.86 8.73
N PHE A 62 6.82 9.85 9.23
CA PHE A 62 6.14 9.77 10.51
C PHE A 62 4.93 8.86 10.44
N ASP A 63 4.18 8.91 9.33
CA ASP A 63 3.08 8.00 9.06
C ASP A 63 3.55 6.55 8.95
N ILE A 64 4.67 6.32 8.27
CA ILE A 64 5.29 4.99 8.17
C ILE A 64 5.72 4.49 9.56
N ALA A 65 6.31 5.34 10.40
CA ALA A 65 6.70 4.96 11.76
C ALA A 65 5.50 4.60 12.64
N LYS A 66 4.44 5.42 12.63
CA LYS A 66 3.21 5.14 13.39
C LYS A 66 2.51 3.88 12.92
N LEU A 67 2.49 3.64 11.61
CA LEU A 67 1.96 2.39 11.04
C LEU A 67 2.78 1.18 11.51
N ALA A 68 4.12 1.29 11.51
CA ALA A 68 4.99 0.23 12.00
C ALA A 68 4.74 -0.11 13.47
N ASP A 69 4.57 0.90 14.32
CA ASP A 69 4.22 0.73 15.73
C ASP A 69 2.85 0.05 15.90
N ALA A 70 1.85 0.46 15.11
CA ALA A 70 0.54 -0.17 15.13
C ALA A 70 0.59 -1.65 14.71
N MET A 71 1.33 -1.97 13.63
CA MET A 71 1.54 -3.35 13.20
C MET A 71 2.26 -4.19 14.27
N LYS A 72 3.28 -3.61 14.94
CA LYS A 72 4.00 -4.29 16.02
C LYS A 72 3.09 -4.60 17.20
N LYS A 73 2.26 -3.64 17.63
CA LYS A 73 1.28 -3.81 18.72
C LYS A 73 0.29 -4.95 18.45
N LEU A 74 -0.15 -5.10 17.19
CA LEU A 74 -1.08 -6.17 16.80
C LEU A 74 -0.43 -7.56 16.82
N LYS A 75 0.86 -7.68 16.53
CA LYS A 75 1.58 -8.97 16.57
C LYS A 75 1.87 -9.48 17.99
N THR A 76 1.92 -8.56 18.96
CA THR A 76 2.23 -8.87 20.36
C THR A 76 0.98 -9.07 21.23
N LYS A 77 -0.21 -8.87 20.66
CA LYS A 77 -1.49 -9.24 21.28
C LYS A 77 -1.83 -10.67 20.93
#